data_AF-A0A7Y8AHD7-F1
#
_entry.id   AF-A0A7Y8AHD7-F1
#
_cell.length_a   1.000
_cell.length_b   1.000
_cell.length_c   1.000
_cell.angle_alpha   90.00
_cell.angle_beta   90.00
_cell.angle_gamma   90.00
#
_symmetry.space_group_name_H-M   'P 1'
#
loop_
_entity.id
_entity.type
_entity.pdbx_description
1 polymer ?
#
loop_
_entity_poly.entity_id
_entity_poly.type
_entity_poly.pdbx_seq_one_letter_code
_entity_poly.pdbx_strand_id
1 'polypeptide(L)'
;MNGYLRLSAALLVLNTSSTVLASTASDMTVSGLVTPSSCTVGLSGSGLIDHGKIPVHRLNPDTPTTLPSEWLDVDINCSGPMLFALIGMDSR
;
A
#
# COMPACT_ATOMS: atom_id res chain seq x y z
N MET A 1 54.39 2.27 60.21
CA MET A 1 54.08 1.21 59.22
C MET A 1 52.70 1.35 58.54
N ASN A 2 51.81 2.25 58.97
CA ASN A 2 50.45 2.38 58.40
C ASN A 2 50.30 3.35 57.21
N GLY A 3 51.28 4.22 56.94
CA GLY A 3 51.17 5.22 55.86
C GLY A 3 51.32 4.61 54.46
N TYR A 4 52.32 3.76 54.28
CA TYR A 4 52.58 3.06 53.01
C TYR A 4 51.44 2.11 52.63
N LEU A 5 50.88 1.39 53.61
CA LEU A 5 49.75 0.48 53.39
C LEU A 5 48.50 1.23 52.89
N ARG A 6 48.25 2.45 53.40
CA ARG A 6 47.16 3.32 52.96
C ARG A 6 47.39 3.90 51.56
N LEU A 7 48.64 4.22 51.24
CA LEU A 7 49.01 4.71 49.90
C LEU A 7 48.85 3.60 48.85
N SER A 8 49.31 2.39 49.16
CA SER A 8 49.14 1.22 48.28
C SER A 8 47.67 0.86 48.06
N ALA A 9 46.85 0.92 49.12
CA ALA A 9 45.41 0.69 49.00
C ALA A 9 44.72 1.76 48.14
N ALA A 10 45.10 3.04 48.27
CA ALA A 10 44.57 4.12 47.45
C ALA A 10 44.92 3.94 45.97
N LEU A 11 46.17 3.58 45.64
CA LEU A 11 46.56 3.30 44.25
C LEU A 11 45.82 2.09 43.64
N LEU A 12 45.46 1.09 44.45
CA LEU A 12 44.71 -0.07 43.97
C LEU A 12 43.27 0.28 43.60
N VAL A 13 42.64 1.21 44.33
CA VAL A 13 41.26 1.67 44.08
C VAL A 13 41.16 2.57 42.84
N LEU A 14 42.22 3.31 42.47
CA LEU A 14 42.20 4.13 41.26
C LEU A 14 42.22 3.29 39.96
N ASN A 15 42.73 2.06 40.01
CA ASN A 15 42.82 1.17 38.85
C ASN A 15 41.52 0.38 38.55
N THR A 16 40.50 0.46 39.41
CA THR A 16 39.21 -0.23 39.18
C THR A 16 38.23 0.59 38.32
N SER A 17 38.73 1.66 37.69
CA SER A 17 38.00 2.45 36.69
C SER A 17 37.65 1.54 35.52
N SER A 18 36.46 0.94 35.59
CA SER A 18 35.96 0.03 34.57
C SER A 18 35.71 0.87 33.31
N THR A 19 36.59 0.75 32.32
CA THR A 19 36.40 1.38 31.02
C THR A 19 35.23 0.69 30.32
N VAL A 20 34.02 1.22 30.51
CA VAL A 20 32.86 0.80 29.72
C VAL A 20 33.06 1.37 28.32
N LEU A 21 33.66 0.57 27.44
CA LEU A 21 33.69 0.82 26.00
C LEU A 21 32.29 0.52 25.44
N ALA A 22 31.41 1.51 25.47
CA ALA A 22 30.16 1.45 24.75
C ALA A 22 30.45 1.65 23.25
N SER A 23 30.51 0.57 22.49
CA SER A 23 30.46 0.64 21.04
C SER A 23 29.01 0.91 20.63
N THR A 24 28.70 2.16 20.25
CA THR A 24 27.36 2.57 19.85
C THR A 24 27.24 2.57 18.33
N ALA A 25 27.16 1.39 17.72
CA ALA A 25 26.71 1.24 16.34
C ALA A 25 26.15 -0.18 16.16
N SER A 26 24.82 -0.27 16.19
CA SER A 26 24.08 -1.46 15.77
C SER A 26 23.40 -1.14 14.44
N ASP A 27 23.89 -1.71 13.35
CA ASP A 27 23.25 -1.61 12.04
C ASP A 27 22.00 -2.52 12.04
N MET A 28 20.82 -1.91 12.02
CA MET A 28 19.55 -2.61 11.81
C MET A 28 19.10 -2.44 10.36
N THR A 29 19.22 -3.51 9.59
CA THR A 29 18.66 -3.60 8.25
C THR A 29 17.24 -4.18 8.32
N VAL A 30 16.25 -3.30 8.24
CA VAL A 30 14.85 -3.71 8.08
C VAL A 30 14.60 -3.96 6.59
N SER A 31 14.40 -5.22 6.24
CA SER A 31 13.95 -5.62 4.91
C SER A 31 12.49 -6.08 5.00
N GLY A 32 11.68 -5.64 4.05
CA GLY A 32 10.27 -6.00 3.98
C GLY A 32 9.75 -5.82 2.56
N LEU A 33 8.69 -6.55 2.22
CA LEU A 33 7.99 -6.44 0.95
C LEU A 33 6.69 -5.68 1.19
N VAL A 34 6.49 -4.56 0.49
CA VAL A 34 5.22 -3.84 0.50
C VAL A 34 4.32 -4.49 -0.56
N THR A 35 3.33 -5.26 -0.11
CA THR A 35 2.26 -5.75 -0.99
C THR A 35 1.13 -4.71 -0.99
N PRO A 36 0.85 -4.05 -2.12
CA PRO A 36 -0.27 -3.13 -2.20
C PRO A 36 -1.58 -3.87 -1.97
N SER A 37 -2.55 -3.20 -1.35
CA SER A 37 -3.91 -3.71 -1.18
C SER A 37 -4.50 -4.07 -2.54
N SER A 38 -5.08 -5.26 -2.65
CA SER A 38 -5.80 -5.70 -3.85
C SER A 38 -7.27 -5.29 -3.76
N CYS A 39 -7.89 -5.18 -4.93
CA CYS A 39 -9.35 -5.08 -5.03
C CYS A 39 -9.89 -6.10 -6.00
N THR A 40 -11.13 -6.49 -5.76
CA THR A 40 -11.95 -7.22 -6.71
C THR A 40 -12.99 -6.26 -7.27
N VAL A 41 -13.10 -6.21 -8.59
CA VAL A 41 -14.07 -5.37 -9.30
C VAL A 41 -15.15 -6.28 -9.87
N GLY A 42 -16.41 -5.98 -9.54
CA GLY A 42 -17.59 -6.63 -10.06
C GLY A 42 -18.43 -5.65 -10.88
N LEU A 43 -19.06 -6.16 -11.94
CA LEU A 43 -20.06 -5.44 -12.70
C LEU A 43 -21.37 -6.22 -12.66
N SER A 44 -22.48 -5.53 -12.47
CA SER A 44 -23.81 -6.14 -12.61
C SER A 44 -24.00 -6.75 -14.00
N GLY A 45 -24.76 -7.85 -14.10
CA GLY A 45 -24.98 -8.52 -15.39
C GLY A 45 -23.70 -8.94 -16.12
N SER A 46 -22.59 -9.17 -15.40
CA SER A 46 -21.25 -9.44 -15.96
C SER A 46 -20.66 -8.32 -16.84
N GLY A 47 -21.17 -7.09 -16.72
CA GLY A 47 -20.76 -5.97 -17.56
C GLY A 47 -21.41 -5.95 -18.95
N LEU A 48 -22.42 -6.79 -19.19
CA LEU A 48 -23.16 -6.82 -20.45
C LEU A 48 -24.41 -5.96 -20.36
N ILE A 49 -24.47 -4.94 -21.22
CA ILE A 49 -25.69 -4.16 -21.49
C ILE A 49 -26.21 -4.61 -22.85
N ASP A 50 -27.31 -5.35 -22.87
CA ASP A 50 -27.95 -5.82 -24.09
C ASP A 50 -29.17 -4.96 -24.45
N HIS A 51 -29.05 -4.16 -25.51
CA HIS A 51 -30.16 -3.38 -26.07
C HIS A 51 -31.09 -4.20 -26.97
N GLY A 52 -30.82 -5.49 -27.13
CA GLY A 52 -31.56 -6.42 -27.97
C GLY A 52 -31.38 -6.15 -29.47
N LYS A 53 -32.36 -6.63 -30.27
CA LYS A 53 -32.37 -6.44 -31.72
C LYS A 53 -33.01 -5.10 -32.08
N ILE A 54 -32.22 -4.20 -32.65
CA ILE A 54 -32.70 -2.91 -33.15
C ILE A 54 -32.99 -3.03 -34.65
N PRO A 55 -34.26 -2.93 -35.09
CA PRO A 55 -34.59 -3.06 -36.50
C PRO A 55 -34.21 -1.79 -37.28
N VAL A 56 -33.77 -1.97 -38.52
CA VAL A 56 -33.21 -0.88 -39.37
C VAL A 56 -34.16 0.32 -39.52
N HIS A 57 -35.46 0.09 -39.63
CA HIS A 57 -36.45 1.16 -39.77
C HIS A 57 -36.58 2.07 -38.53
N ARG A 58 -35.96 1.70 -37.39
CA ARG A 58 -35.91 2.51 -36.16
C ARG A 58 -34.62 3.34 -36.06
N LEU A 59 -33.69 3.17 -37.00
CA LEU A 59 -32.45 3.93 -37.06
C LEU A 59 -32.65 5.20 -37.90
N ASN A 60 -32.00 6.27 -37.49
CA ASN A 60 -31.90 7.49 -38.28
C ASN A 60 -30.76 7.34 -39.31
N PRO A 61 -31.00 7.62 -40.61
CA PRO A 61 -30.00 7.45 -41.66
C PRO A 61 -28.92 8.55 -41.65
N ASP A 62 -29.24 9.74 -41.15
CA ASP A 62 -28.40 10.92 -41.27
C ASP A 62 -27.74 11.32 -39.95
N THR A 63 -28.27 10.83 -38.81
CA THR A 63 -27.75 11.15 -37.47
C THR A 63 -27.61 9.93 -36.56
N PRO A 64 -26.71 9.96 -35.56
CA PRO A 64 -26.61 8.90 -34.57
C PRO A 64 -27.94 8.65 -33.86
N THR A 65 -28.39 7.40 -33.81
CA THR A 65 -29.60 7.02 -33.10
C THR A 65 -29.28 6.81 -31.62
N THR A 66 -29.80 7.68 -30.75
CA THR A 66 -29.62 7.54 -29.30
C THR A 66 -30.37 6.31 -28.79
N LEU A 67 -29.65 5.41 -28.13
CA LEU A 67 -30.23 4.26 -27.45
C LEU A 67 -30.68 4.65 -26.02
N PRO A 68 -31.67 3.92 -25.45
CA PRO A 68 -32.04 4.11 -24.05
C PRO A 68 -30.82 3.98 -23.13
N SER A 69 -30.73 4.85 -22.13
CA SER A 69 -29.67 4.74 -21.12
C SER A 69 -29.95 3.56 -20.20
N GLU A 70 -28.94 2.74 -19.99
CA GLU A 70 -28.97 1.60 -19.08
C GLU A 70 -28.01 1.85 -17.92
N TRP A 71 -28.37 1.37 -16.74
CA TRP A 71 -27.57 1.51 -15.53
C TRP A 71 -26.76 0.24 -15.30
N LEU A 72 -25.47 0.41 -15.04
CA LEU A 72 -24.55 -0.65 -14.68
C LEU A 72 -23.97 -0.36 -13.31
N ASP A 73 -24.33 -1.19 -12.34
CA ASP A 73 -23.72 -1.12 -11.01
C ASP A 73 -22.29 -1.65 -11.05
N VAL A 74 -21.40 -0.89 -10.44
CA VAL A 74 -19.98 -1.20 -10.25
C VAL A 74 -19.72 -1.44 -8.78
N ASP A 75 -19.28 -2.65 -8.44
CA ASP A 75 -18.86 -3.02 -7.09
C ASP A 75 -17.33 -3.10 -7.03
N ILE A 76 -16.74 -2.41 -6.05
CA ILE A 76 -15.29 -2.39 -5.84
C ILE A 76 -15.02 -2.74 -4.39
N ASN A 77 -14.56 -3.96 -4.16
CA ASN A 77 -14.22 -4.45 -2.84
C ASN A 77 -12.71 -4.52 -2.65
N CYS A 78 -12.18 -3.72 -1.71
CA CYS A 78 -10.75 -3.58 -1.45
C CYS A 78 -10.38 -4.03 -0.04
N SER A 79 -9.19 -4.58 0.16
CA SER A 79 -8.70 -5.00 1.48
C SER A 79 -8.27 -3.85 2.40
N GLY A 80 -8.27 -2.62 1.90
CA GLY A 80 -7.95 -1.41 2.66
C GLY A 80 -8.29 -0.12 1.90
N PRO A 81 -8.16 1.06 2.55
CA PRO A 81 -8.42 2.35 1.91
C PRO A 81 -7.43 2.63 0.78
N MET A 82 -7.94 2.96 -0.40
CA MET A 82 -7.11 3.32 -1.55
C MET A 82 -7.87 4.17 -2.57
N LEU A 83 -7.12 4.86 -3.43
CA LEU A 83 -7.66 5.62 -4.56
C LEU A 83 -7.85 4.70 -5.76
N PHE A 84 -8.91 4.91 -6.51
CA PHE A 84 -9.17 4.25 -7.78
C PHE A 84 -9.78 5.24 -8.78
N ALA A 85 -9.71 4.89 -10.06
CA ALA A 85 -10.33 5.64 -11.15
C ALA A 85 -11.03 4.68 -12.11
N LEU A 86 -12.14 5.13 -12.69
CA LEU A 86 -12.84 4.41 -13.76
C LEU A 86 -12.46 5.06 -15.09
N ILE A 87 -12.03 4.25 -16.06
CA ILE A 87 -11.69 4.71 -17.41
C ILE A 87 -12.58 3.97 -18.39
N GLY A 88 -13.46 4.73 -19.07
CA GLY A 88 -14.26 4.20 -20.17
C GLY A 88 -13.41 4.13 -21.44
N MET A 89 -13.20 2.94 -21.98
CA MET A 89 -12.54 2.70 -23.25
C MET A 89 -13.57 2.23 -24.27
N ASP A 90 -13.66 2.91 -25.41
CA ASP A 90 -14.51 2.53 -26.54
C ASP A 90 -13.62 2.15 -27.74
N SER A 91 -14.01 1.13 -28.49
CA SER A 91 -13.23 0.57 -29.61
C SER A 91 -13.58 1.26 -30.93
N ARG A 92 -13.41 2.59 -30.99
CA ARG A 92 -13.59 3.37 -32.21
C ARG A 92 -12.28 3.58 -32.96
#